data_AF-A0A927P9Y7-F1
#
_entry.id   AF-A0A927P9Y7-F1
#
_cell.length_a   1.000
_cell.length_b   1.000
_cell.length_c   1.000
_cell.angle_alpha   90.00
_cell.angle_beta   90.00
_cell.angle_gamma   90.00
#
_symmetry.space_group_name_H-M   'P 1'
#
loop_
_entity.id
_entity.type
_entity.pdbx_description
1 polymer ?
#
loop_
_entity_poly.entity_id
_entity_poly.type
_entity_poly.pdbx_seq_one_letter_code
_entity_poly.pdbx_strand_id
1 'polypeptide(L)' 'MKKIITYGTFDMLHYGHIRLLERAKALGDYLIVGITSEDFDKARGKINVRQSLAERMTAVRATGLADEIIVEE' A
#
# COMPACT_ATOMS: atom_id res chain seq x y z
N MET A 1 2.34 -21.40 -6.26
CA MET A 1 2.39 -19.92 -6.23
C MET A 1 1.46 -19.43 -5.13
N LYS A 2 2.02 -18.93 -4.04
CA LYS A 2 1.28 -18.38 -2.90
C LYS A 2 1.16 -16.86 -3.06
N LYS A 3 -0.08 -16.36 -3.14
CA LYS A 3 -0.35 -14.91 -3.20
C LYS A 3 -0.58 -14.36 -1.81
N ILE A 4 0.02 -13.20 -1.53
CA ILE A 4 -0.14 -12.43 -0.31
C ILE A 4 -0.79 -11.10 -0.69
N ILE A 5 -1.73 -10.64 0.13
CA ILE A 5 -2.34 -9.33 -0.02
C ILE A 5 -2.23 -8.57 1.29
N THR A 6 -1.95 -7.28 1.20
CA THR A 6 -1.99 -6.35 2.32
C THR A 6 -2.60 -5.03 1.88
N TYR A 7 -3.18 -4.31 2.83
CA TYR A 7 -3.86 -3.05 2.59
C TYR A 7 -3.27 -1.95 3.46
N GLY A 8 -3.35 -0.70 2.99
CA GLY A 8 -2.95 0.45 3.76
C GLY A 8 -3.10 1.75 2.99
N THR A 9 -3.05 2.86 3.72
CA THR A 9 -3.00 4.18 3.09
C THR A 9 -1.64 4.42 2.45
N PHE A 10 -0.55 4.02 3.11
CA PHE A 10 0.83 4.27 2.66
C PHE A 10 1.15 5.75 2.39
N ASP A 11 0.47 6.66 3.10
CA ASP A 11 0.80 8.09 3.10
C ASP A 11 2.20 8.32 3.67
N MET A 12 2.95 9.23 3.07
CA MET A 12 4.32 9.56 3.46
C MET A 12 5.16 8.29 3.68
N LEU A 13 5.29 7.48 2.62
CA LEU A 13 5.90 6.15 2.68
C LEU A 13 7.24 6.18 3.45
N HIS A 14 7.27 5.49 4.60
CA HIS A 14 8.38 5.52 5.52
C HIS A 14 8.85 4.11 5.89
N TYR A 15 9.92 4.01 6.67
CA TYR A 15 10.56 2.75 7.06
C TYR A 15 9.59 1.66 7.57
N GLY A 16 8.62 2.04 8.42
CA GLY A 16 7.60 1.10 8.91
C GLY A 16 6.77 0.44 7.80
N HIS A 17 6.41 1.18 6.76
CA HIS A 17 5.69 0.62 5.60
C HIS A 17 6.58 -0.34 4.82
N ILE A 18 7.84 0.03 4.58
CA ILE A 18 8.80 -0.81 3.85
C ILE A 18 9.00 -2.15 4.58
N ARG A 19 9.25 -2.11 5.89
CA ARG A 19 9.35 -3.31 6.76
C ARG A 19 8.12 -4.19 6.68
N LEU A 20 6.93 -3.61 6.61
CA LEU A 20 5.67 -4.36 6.47
C LEU A 20 5.61 -5.06 5.11
N LEU A 21 5.91 -4.35 4.02
CA LEU A 21 5.89 -4.90 2.67
C LEU A 21 6.95 -5.98 2.45
N GLU A 22 8.17 -5.81 2.98
CA GLU A 22 9.23 -6.82 2.94
C GLU A 22 8.78 -8.12 3.63
N ARG A 23 8.20 -7.99 4.83
CA ARG A 23 7.66 -9.14 5.58
C ARG A 23 6.50 -9.79 4.86
N ALA A 24 5.61 -9.01 4.24
CA ALA A 24 4.51 -9.53 3.44
C ALA A 24 5.02 -10.30 2.21
N LYS A 25 5.98 -9.74 1.48
CA LYS A 25 6.62 -10.39 0.32
C LYS A 25 7.30 -11.71 0.72
N ALA A 26 7.98 -11.76 1.87
CA ALA A 26 8.63 -12.98 2.34
C ALA A 26 7.66 -14.15 2.67
N LEU A 27 6.36 -13.90 2.78
CA LEU A 27 5.36 -14.93 3.09
C LEU A 27 4.85 -15.69 1.86
N GLY A 28 5.20 -15.28 0.65
CA GLY A 28 4.72 -15.90 -0.59
C GLY A 28 5.51 -15.49 -1.84
N ASP A 29 5.01 -15.88 -3.00
CA ASP A 29 5.68 -15.67 -4.29
C ASP A 29 5.21 -14.39 -4.98
N TYR A 30 4.03 -13.89 -4.60
CA TYR A 30 3.35 -12.76 -5.23
C TYR A 30 2.70 -11.86 -4.18
N LEU A 31 2.97 -10.56 -4.20
CA LEU A 31 2.47 -9.56 -3.28
C LEU A 31 1.57 -8.56 -4.00
N ILE A 32 0.30 -8.53 -3.59
CA ILE A 32 -0.69 -7.52 -3.97
C ILE A 32 -0.74 -6.47 -2.86
N VAL A 33 -0.62 -5.20 -3.21
CA VAL A 33 -0.74 -4.09 -2.26
C VAL A 33 -1.98 -3.26 -2.61
N GLY A 34 -2.98 -3.31 -1.74
CA GLY A 34 -4.16 -2.46 -1.82
C GLY A 34 -3.90 -1.10 -1.19
N ILE A 35 -4.15 -0.04 -1.96
CA ILE A 35 -3.97 1.34 -1.53
C ILE A 35 -5.32 2.01 -1.44
N THR A 36 -5.66 2.54 -0.27
CA THR A 36 -6.96 3.14 0.00
C THR A 36 -7.18 4.43 -0.78
N SER A 37 -8.39 4.63 -1.31
CA SER A 37 -8.82 5.90 -1.90
C SER A 37 -9.00 6.98 -0.84
N GLU A 38 -9.02 8.24 -1.28
CA GLU A 38 -9.26 9.37 -0.40
C GLU A 38 -10.63 9.28 0.30
N ASP A 39 -11.65 8.81 -0.41
CA ASP A 39 -13.01 8.72 0.13
C ASP A 39 -13.13 7.60 1.16
N PHE A 40 -12.47 6.47 0.92
CA PHE A 40 -12.37 5.41 1.90
C PHE A 40 -11.63 5.85 3.17
N ASP A 41 -10.49 6.54 3.03
CA ASP A 41 -9.76 7.06 4.18
C ASP A 41 -10.57 8.10 4.97
N LYS A 42 -11.28 9.01 4.29
CA LYS A 42 -12.20 9.97 4.92
C LYS A 42 -13.33 9.26 5.67
N ALA A 43 -13.93 8.22 5.07
CA ALA A 43 -14.99 7.44 5.70
C ALA A 43 -14.50 6.74 6.99
N ARG A 44 -13.21 6.40 7.08
CA ARG A 44 -12.58 5.89 8.29
C ARG A 44 -12.05 6.98 9.24
N GLY A 45 -12.32 8.26 8.98
CA GLY A 45 -11.89 9.39 9.80
C GLY A 45 -10.43 9.83 9.62
N LYS A 46 -9.72 9.33 8.60
CA LYS A 46 -8.36 9.77 8.27
C LYS A 46 -8.41 11.02 7.39
N ILE A 47 -8.54 12.18 8.03
CA ILE A 47 -8.65 13.46 7.33
C ILE A 47 -7.31 14.12 6.98
N ASN A 48 -6.19 13.52 7.42
CA ASN A 48 -4.85 14.11 7.33
C ASN A 48 -3.91 13.42 6.33
N VAL A 49 -4.46 12.65 5.37
CA VAL A 49 -3.67 12.06 4.28
C VAL A 49 -3.08 13.19 3.44
N ARG A 50 -1.76 13.21 3.29
CA ARG A 50 -1.02 14.32 2.67
C ARG A 50 -0.78 14.10 1.18
N GLN A 51 -0.49 12.86 0.79
CA GLN A 51 -0.20 12.47 -0.58
C GLN A 51 -1.45 11.96 -1.28
N SER A 52 -1.63 12.36 -2.53
CA SER A 52 -2.64 11.81 -3.42
C SER A 52 -2.48 10.30 -3.59
N LEU A 53 -3.56 9.60 -3.95
CA LEU A 53 -3.55 8.19 -4.31
C LEU A 53 -2.47 7.87 -5.34
N ALA A 54 -2.32 8.72 -6.36
CA ALA A 54 -1.31 8.56 -7.40
C ALA A 54 0.13 8.63 -6.85
N GLU A 55 0.42 9.57 -5.95
CA GLU A 55 1.73 9.67 -5.28
C GLU A 55 2.01 8.44 -4.41
N ARG A 56 1.02 7.97 -3.65
CA ARG A 56 1.14 6.78 -2.78
C ARG A 56 1.35 5.51 -3.60
N MET A 57 0.60 5.33 -4.70
CA MET A 57 0.80 4.24 -5.65
C MET A 57 2.20 4.27 -6.29
N THR A 58 2.66 5.46 -6.68
CA THR A 58 4.01 5.64 -7.25
C THR A 58 5.09 5.28 -6.23
N ALA A 59 4.94 5.72 -4.97
CA ALA A 59 5.88 5.42 -3.91
C ALA A 59 5.96 3.92 -3.62
N VAL A 60 4.81 3.23 -3.50
CA VAL A 60 4.77 1.77 -3.31
C VAL A 60 5.39 1.05 -4.51
N ARG A 61 5.08 1.46 -5.74
CA ARG A 61 5.67 0.87 -6.96
C ARG A 61 7.19 1.02 -6.98
N ALA A 62 7.71 2.17 -6.56
CA ALA A 62 9.14 2.46 -6.54
C ALA A 62 9.93 1.58 -5.56
N THR A 63 9.25 0.93 -4.58
CA THR A 63 9.92 -0.04 -3.69
C THR A 63 10.34 -1.32 -4.42
N GLY A 64 9.71 -1.65 -5.55
CA GLY A 64 9.91 -2.94 -6.23
C GLY A 64 9.38 -4.16 -5.47
N LEU A 65 8.68 -3.97 -4.35
CA LEU A 65 8.18 -5.06 -3.51
C LEU A 65 6.82 -5.61 -3.99
N ALA A 66 5.95 -4.73 -4.48
CA ALA A 66 4.61 -5.08 -4.95
C ALA A 66 4.65 -5.60 -6.39
N ASP A 67 4.07 -6.77 -6.63
CA ASP A 67 3.88 -7.30 -7.99
C ASP A 67 2.61 -6.73 -8.63
N GLU A 68 1.61 -6.42 -7.82
CA GLU A 68 0.34 -5.81 -8.22
C GLU A 68 -0.08 -4.74 -7.21
N ILE A 69 -0.62 -3.64 -7.72
CA ILE A 69 -1.18 -2.55 -6.91
C ILE A 69 -2.63 -2.37 -7.32
N ILE A 70 -3.54 -2.40 -6.34
CA ILE A 70 -4.97 -2.19 -6.53
C ILE A 70 -5.45 -1.00 -5.69
N VAL A 71 -6.54 -0.38 -6.08
CA VAL A 71 -7.22 0.64 -5.27
C VAL A 71 -8.28 -0.02 -4.40
N GLU A 72 -8.31 0.31 -3.12
CA GLU A 72 -9.38 -0.06 -2.17
C GLU A 72 -10.30 1.14 -1.98
N GLU A 73 -11.59 0.95 -2.29
CA GLU A 73 -12.66 1.96 -2.24
C GLU A 73 -13.60 1.77 -1.05
#